data_AF-A9GEH4-F1
#
_entry.id   AF-A9GEH4-F1
#
_cell.length_a   1.000
_cell.length_b   1.000
_cell.length_c   1.000
_cell.angle_alpha   90.00
_cell.angle_beta   90.00
_cell.angle_gamma   90.00
#
_symmetry.space_group_name_H-M   'P 1'
#
loop_
_entity.id
_entity.type
_entity.pdbx_description
1 polymer ?
#
loop_
_entity_poly.entity_id
_entity_poly.type
_entity_poly.pdbx_seq_one_letter_code
_entity_poly.pdbx_strand_id
1 'polypeptide(L)'
;MMIEPRIDVATMRRALSTAEAVMALNPPESPMTEGYRLFRVSGGDVAWLDLPANSGAYAVFGSHPRCDMKFASGDDVCVRHLVATCCNLPDGGFGLRLMDLQTSIPFFVDDDVPRRSIVVSGPLLVRIGKHVVGGLPVGPRASSRVLEVSSCGMSEPPRGLESVAGKAVSEGAAPPAATEGITTSHRFARGEISHITSVRPVSHIEEMVAPRAKSGYVRLTLQSSERSAAVELPQQALDDGVLLGRADNCLDRGLRAVLSTHISRTHLLLLRDGAEIMALDLCSTNGTRFAGQKVRRVMVPAEGLALTLGPELTLIWHPQT
;
A
#
# COMPACT_ATOMS: atom_id res chain seq x y z
N MET A 1 11.04 -10.89 22.54
CA MET A 1 11.87 -9.69 22.27
C MET A 1 10.95 -8.60 21.78
N MET A 2 10.93 -7.43 22.42
CA MET A 2 10.20 -6.28 21.89
C MET A 2 10.89 -5.78 20.63
N ILE A 3 10.12 -5.47 19.60
CA ILE A 3 10.65 -4.91 18.35
C ILE A 3 10.75 -3.41 18.56
N GLU A 4 11.98 -2.89 18.59
CA GLU A 4 12.26 -1.48 18.85
C GLU A 4 12.89 -0.81 17.61
N PRO A 5 12.65 0.50 17.39
CA PRO A 5 13.26 1.24 16.30
C PRO A 5 14.78 1.38 16.49
N ARG A 6 15.53 1.17 15.40
CA ARG A 6 17.01 1.30 15.42
C ARG A 6 17.51 2.74 15.40
N ILE A 7 16.64 3.67 15.00
CA ILE A 7 16.92 5.10 14.85
C ILE A 7 16.14 5.83 15.94
N ASP A 8 16.78 6.78 16.64
CA ASP A 8 16.08 7.64 17.58
C ASP A 8 15.27 8.75 16.88
N VAL A 9 14.30 9.32 17.60
CA VAL A 9 13.43 10.39 17.06
C VAL A 9 14.23 11.63 16.66
N ALA A 10 15.32 11.96 17.36
CA ALA A 10 16.15 13.12 17.05
C ALA A 10 16.85 12.96 15.68
N THR A 11 17.35 11.77 15.38
CA THR A 11 17.96 11.39 14.10
C THR A 11 16.93 11.39 12.99
N MET A 12 15.73 10.87 13.25
CA MET A 12 14.60 10.97 12.31
C MET A 12 14.27 12.42 11.94
N ARG A 13 14.23 13.33 12.93
CA ARG A 13 13.97 14.75 12.69
C ARG A 13 15.11 15.43 11.92
N ARG A 14 16.37 15.11 12.23
CA ARG A 14 17.52 15.62 11.45
C ARG A 14 17.47 15.17 9.99
N ALA A 15 17.05 13.94 9.74
CA ALA A 15 16.91 13.41 8.39
C ALA A 15 15.92 14.22 7.53
N LEU A 16 14.82 14.71 8.12
CA LEU A 16 13.91 15.62 7.40
C LEU A 16 14.64 16.88 6.93
N SER A 17 15.35 17.57 7.83
CA SER A 17 16.09 18.78 7.48
C SER A 17 17.15 18.52 6.40
N THR A 18 17.85 17.38 6.46
CA THR A 18 18.80 16.96 5.42
C THR A 18 18.09 16.73 4.08
N ALA A 19 16.94 16.05 4.09
CA ALA A 19 16.17 15.80 2.87
C ALA A 19 15.66 17.10 2.24
N GLU A 20 15.08 18.00 3.04
CA GLU A 20 14.62 19.31 2.58
C GLU A 20 15.75 20.12 1.93
N ALA A 21 16.93 20.15 2.54
CA ALA A 21 18.09 20.85 2.00
C ALA A 21 18.54 20.27 0.65
N VAL A 22 18.62 18.93 0.54
CA VAL A 22 19.02 18.27 -0.73
C VAL A 22 17.98 18.49 -1.83
N MET A 23 16.69 18.40 -1.51
CA MET A 23 15.60 18.63 -2.46
C MET A 23 15.53 20.09 -2.92
N ALA A 24 15.85 21.05 -2.03
CA ALA A 24 15.92 22.47 -2.40
C ALA A 24 17.10 22.77 -3.35
N LEU A 25 18.23 22.07 -3.19
CA LEU A 25 19.39 22.18 -4.09
C LEU A 25 19.18 21.47 -5.43
N ASN A 26 18.29 20.49 -5.48
CA ASN A 26 18.01 19.68 -6.66
C ASN A 26 16.49 19.65 -6.93
N PRO A 27 15.88 20.77 -7.37
CA PRO A 27 14.46 20.77 -7.69
C PRO A 27 14.17 19.88 -8.92
N PRO A 28 12.98 19.28 -9.02
CA PRO A 28 12.60 18.53 -10.22
C PRO A 28 12.54 19.45 -11.45
N GLU A 29 12.92 18.92 -12.62
CA GLU A 29 12.81 19.64 -13.90
C GLU A 29 11.37 20.02 -14.22
N SER A 30 10.41 19.18 -13.85
CA SER A 30 8.98 19.41 -14.00
C SER A 30 8.29 19.27 -12.64
N PRO A 31 7.84 20.36 -12.02
CA PRO A 31 7.23 20.30 -10.70
C PRO A 31 5.88 19.58 -10.78
N MET A 32 5.71 18.57 -9.92
CA MET A 32 4.43 17.93 -9.69
C MET A 32 3.40 18.95 -9.20
N THR A 33 2.21 18.95 -9.81
CA THR A 33 1.12 19.84 -9.39
C THR A 33 0.51 19.37 -8.07
N GLU A 34 0.22 18.07 -7.94
CA GLU A 34 -0.44 17.49 -6.78
C GLU A 34 0.04 16.06 -6.49
N GLY A 35 0.34 15.76 -5.23
CA GLY A 35 0.78 14.42 -4.79
C GLY A 35 1.70 14.47 -3.58
N TYR A 36 2.57 13.47 -3.45
CA TYR A 36 3.56 13.39 -2.38
C TYR A 36 4.97 13.34 -2.93
N ARG A 37 5.86 14.19 -2.42
CA ARG A 37 7.31 14.04 -2.60
C ARG A 37 7.83 13.07 -1.57
N LEU A 38 8.16 11.86 -2.00
CA LEU A 38 8.71 10.82 -1.15
C LEU A 38 10.22 10.93 -1.08
N PHE A 39 10.80 10.62 0.07
CA PHE A 39 12.24 10.60 0.25
C PHE A 39 12.70 9.49 1.20
N ARG A 40 13.97 9.15 1.07
CA ARG A 40 14.69 8.22 1.95
C ARG A 40 16.01 8.84 2.34
N VAL A 41 16.34 8.78 3.62
CA VAL A 41 17.63 9.19 4.17
C VAL A 41 18.31 8.00 4.84
N SER A 42 19.59 7.78 4.52
CA SER A 42 20.40 6.72 5.11
C SER A 42 21.87 7.09 5.10
N GLY A 43 22.52 7.13 6.27
CA GLY A 43 23.97 7.42 6.34
C GLY A 43 24.38 8.73 5.63
N GLY A 44 23.49 9.73 5.57
CA GLY A 44 23.70 10.99 4.85
C GLY A 44 23.28 10.98 3.37
N ASP A 45 23.06 9.81 2.77
CA ASP A 45 22.54 9.68 1.41
C ASP A 45 21.03 9.97 1.38
N VAL A 46 20.62 10.87 0.48
CA VAL A 46 19.23 11.26 0.27
C VAL A 46 18.81 10.89 -1.15
N ALA A 47 17.75 10.12 -1.25
CA ALA A 47 17.07 9.84 -2.51
C ALA A 47 15.61 10.27 -2.40
N TRP A 48 15.02 10.79 -3.47
CA TRP A 48 13.65 11.27 -3.48
C TRP A 48 13.00 11.08 -4.85
N LEU A 49 11.67 11.04 -4.86
CA LEU A 49 10.83 10.95 -6.06
C LEU A 49 9.48 11.62 -5.83
N ASP A 50 8.83 12.04 -6.90
CA ASP A 50 7.47 12.59 -6.86
C ASP A 50 6.43 11.50 -7.15
N LEU A 51 5.36 11.49 -6.37
CA LEU A 51 4.25 10.54 -6.43
C LEU A 51 2.93 11.27 -6.74
N PRO A 52 2.51 11.38 -8.02
CA PRO A 52 1.34 12.17 -8.40
C PRO A 52 0.01 11.57 -7.93
N ALA A 53 -0.86 12.41 -7.36
CA ALA A 53 -2.13 11.99 -6.77
C ALA A 53 -3.10 11.32 -7.76
N ASN A 54 -3.34 11.94 -8.92
CA ASN A 54 -4.42 11.52 -9.84
C ASN A 54 -4.04 10.39 -10.80
N SER A 55 -2.87 9.79 -10.60
CA SER A 55 -2.36 8.82 -11.56
C SER A 55 -2.52 7.39 -11.08
N GLY A 56 -2.86 7.10 -9.83
CA GLY A 56 -2.66 5.74 -9.27
C GLY A 56 -1.19 5.36 -9.20
N ALA A 57 -0.31 6.37 -9.08
CA ALA A 57 1.12 6.15 -8.94
C ALA A 57 1.41 5.50 -7.59
N TYR A 58 2.40 4.62 -7.59
CA TYR A 58 2.91 3.98 -6.40
C TYR A 58 4.44 3.91 -6.50
N ALA A 59 5.08 3.76 -5.35
CA ALA A 59 6.52 3.57 -5.24
C ALA A 59 6.82 2.39 -4.31
N VAL A 60 7.73 1.52 -4.72
CA VAL A 60 8.19 0.37 -3.96
C VAL A 60 9.55 0.68 -3.34
N PHE A 61 9.65 0.45 -2.03
CA PHE A 61 10.87 0.62 -1.25
C PHE A 61 11.46 -0.74 -0.92
N GLY A 62 12.78 -0.89 -1.02
CA GLY A 62 13.44 -2.16 -0.67
C GLY A 62 14.90 -2.20 -1.10
N SER A 63 15.61 -3.27 -0.72
CA SER A 63 17.03 -3.44 -1.07
C SER A 63 17.27 -3.94 -2.49
N HIS A 64 16.21 -4.33 -3.23
CA HIS A 64 16.36 -4.74 -4.62
C HIS A 64 16.78 -3.55 -5.51
N PRO A 65 17.72 -3.71 -6.46
CA PRO A 65 18.11 -2.63 -7.38
C PRO A 65 17.00 -2.09 -8.29
N ARG A 66 15.85 -2.78 -8.38
CA ARG A 66 14.69 -2.34 -9.18
C ARG A 66 13.62 -1.61 -8.38
N CYS A 67 13.74 -1.55 -7.06
CA CYS A 67 12.83 -0.76 -6.25
C CYS A 67 12.94 0.71 -6.65
N ASP A 68 11.81 1.41 -6.68
CA ASP A 68 11.75 2.83 -7.04
C ASP A 68 12.57 3.67 -6.03
N MET A 69 12.56 3.25 -4.76
CA MET A 69 13.44 3.77 -3.72
C MET A 69 14.29 2.66 -3.12
N LYS A 70 15.61 2.71 -3.37
CA LYS A 70 16.54 1.69 -2.89
C LYS A 70 16.94 1.94 -1.44
N PHE A 71 16.81 0.90 -0.62
CA PHE A 71 17.43 0.77 0.69
C PHE A 71 18.83 0.17 0.59
N ALA A 72 19.72 0.54 1.50
CA ALA A 72 21.04 -0.07 1.55
C ALA A 72 20.91 -1.53 2.01
N SER A 73 21.58 -2.44 1.31
CA SER A 73 21.54 -3.86 1.67
C SER A 73 22.22 -4.09 3.02
N GLY A 74 21.64 -4.96 3.86
CA GLY A 74 22.19 -5.30 5.18
C GLY A 74 21.72 -4.40 6.33
N ASP A 75 20.87 -3.41 6.07
CA ASP A 75 20.31 -2.50 7.08
C ASP A 75 18.99 -2.99 7.68
N ASP A 76 18.87 -4.30 7.91
CA ASP A 76 17.66 -4.93 8.46
C ASP A 76 16.42 -4.57 7.62
N VAL A 77 16.51 -4.78 6.29
CA VAL A 77 15.43 -4.50 5.34
C VAL A 77 15.23 -5.62 4.34
N CYS A 78 13.99 -5.74 3.85
CA CYS A 78 13.65 -6.74 2.84
C CYS A 78 13.93 -6.24 1.42
N VAL A 79 14.03 -7.21 0.50
CA VAL A 79 14.26 -6.96 -0.93
C VAL A 79 13.17 -6.08 -1.53
N ARG A 80 11.91 -6.32 -1.14
CA ARG A 80 10.78 -5.41 -1.30
C ARG A 80 10.17 -5.30 0.09
N HIS A 81 10.07 -4.10 0.60
CA HIS A 81 9.76 -3.86 2.00
C HIS A 81 8.47 -3.08 2.16
N LEU A 82 8.31 -1.97 1.43
CA LEU A 82 7.10 -1.16 1.50
C LEU A 82 6.58 -0.82 0.12
N VAL A 83 5.32 -0.46 0.08
CA VAL A 83 4.72 0.29 -1.00
C VAL A 83 4.09 1.57 -0.46
N ALA A 84 4.26 2.66 -1.20
CA ALA A 84 3.61 3.93 -0.97
C ALA A 84 2.70 4.26 -2.17
N THR A 85 1.47 4.69 -1.93
CA THR A 85 0.55 5.15 -2.97
C THR A 85 -0.20 6.38 -2.47
N CYS A 86 -0.56 7.29 -3.38
CA CYS A 86 -1.57 8.28 -3.07
C CYS A 86 -2.94 7.59 -2.97
N CYS A 87 -3.80 8.10 -2.10
CA CYS A 87 -5.18 7.66 -1.96
C CYS A 87 -6.08 8.90 -1.87
N ASN A 88 -7.31 8.77 -2.34
CA ASN A 88 -8.29 9.81 -2.14
C ASN A 88 -8.77 9.78 -0.68
N LEU A 89 -9.04 10.97 -0.12
CA LEU A 89 -9.55 11.12 1.23
C LEU A 89 -11.03 11.54 1.20
N PRO A 90 -11.82 11.23 2.23
CA PRO A 90 -13.26 11.57 2.26
C PRO A 90 -13.57 13.06 2.15
N ASP A 91 -12.60 13.94 2.46
CA ASP A 91 -12.72 15.39 2.34
C ASP A 91 -12.48 15.93 0.93
N GLY A 92 -12.27 15.04 -0.05
CA GLY A 92 -11.95 15.38 -1.44
C GLY A 92 -10.46 15.73 -1.67
N GLY A 93 -9.65 15.72 -0.60
CA GLY A 93 -8.21 15.82 -0.67
C GLY A 93 -7.56 14.49 -1.04
N PHE A 94 -6.23 14.47 -1.00
CA PHE A 94 -5.45 13.24 -1.15
C PHE A 94 -4.54 13.01 0.06
N GLY A 95 -4.29 11.75 0.35
CA GLY A 95 -3.44 11.27 1.43
C GLY A 95 -2.37 10.34 0.90
N LEU A 96 -1.45 9.98 1.80
CA LEU A 96 -0.42 8.98 1.54
C LEU A 96 -0.80 7.68 2.26
N ARG A 97 -0.91 6.59 1.51
CA ARG A 97 -1.01 5.25 2.07
C ARG A 97 0.35 4.58 2.02
N LEU A 98 0.83 4.11 3.17
CA LEU A 98 2.09 3.38 3.31
C LEU A 98 1.81 2.00 3.89
N MET A 99 2.28 0.95 3.20
CA MET A 99 2.04 -0.45 3.56
C MET A 99 3.36 -1.23 3.59
N ASP A 100 3.59 -1.94 4.69
CA ASP A 100 4.58 -3.01 4.80
C ASP A 100 4.11 -4.22 3.98
N LEU A 101 5.00 -4.77 3.16
CA LEU A 101 4.74 -5.91 2.29
C LEU A 101 4.90 -7.23 3.05
N GLN A 102 4.32 -7.30 4.25
CA GLN A 102 4.37 -8.43 5.19
C GLN A 102 5.79 -8.86 5.56
N THR A 103 6.65 -7.90 5.89
CA THR A 103 8.02 -8.21 6.25
C THR A 103 8.16 -8.55 7.73
N SER A 104 9.34 -8.99 8.18
CA SER A 104 9.56 -9.22 9.61
C SER A 104 9.71 -7.93 10.42
N ILE A 105 9.96 -6.80 9.76
CA ILE A 105 10.38 -5.55 10.41
C ILE A 105 9.33 -4.46 10.14
N PRO A 106 8.60 -4.00 11.17
CA PRO A 106 7.62 -2.92 11.01
C PRO A 106 8.32 -1.57 10.87
N PHE A 107 7.52 -0.54 10.58
CA PHE A 107 7.97 0.85 10.61
C PHE A 107 7.42 1.59 11.82
N PHE A 108 8.10 2.67 12.21
CA PHE A 108 7.78 3.43 13.42
C PHE A 108 7.67 4.92 13.11
N VAL A 109 6.68 5.62 13.66
CA VAL A 109 6.62 7.11 13.63
C VAL A 109 7.42 7.66 14.81
N ASP A 110 7.06 8.77 15.46
CA ASP A 110 7.76 9.30 16.64
C ASP A 110 7.30 8.71 17.99
N ASP A 111 6.23 7.92 18.03
CA ASP A 111 5.65 7.34 19.24
C ASP A 111 6.17 5.94 19.59
N ASP A 112 7.16 5.45 18.82
CA ASP A 112 7.76 4.12 18.95
C ASP A 112 6.77 2.93 18.81
N VAL A 113 5.52 3.17 18.40
CA VAL A 113 4.54 2.10 18.18
C VAL A 113 4.75 1.47 16.80
N PRO A 114 4.95 0.14 16.71
CA PRO A 114 5.16 -0.55 15.44
C PRO A 114 3.90 -0.49 14.57
N ARG A 115 4.08 -0.13 13.30
CA ARG A 115 3.02 -0.03 12.30
C ARG A 115 3.36 -0.86 11.06
N ARG A 116 2.31 -1.34 10.42
CA ARG A 116 2.35 -2.15 9.20
C ARG A 116 1.61 -1.51 8.04
N SER A 117 0.61 -0.68 8.33
CA SER A 117 -0.19 -0.02 7.31
C SER A 117 -0.77 1.25 7.92
N ILE A 118 -0.61 2.37 7.21
CA ILE A 118 -1.14 3.67 7.61
C ILE A 118 -1.71 4.44 6.43
N VAL A 119 -2.66 5.31 6.73
CA VAL A 119 -3.12 6.38 5.86
C VAL A 119 -2.79 7.71 6.53
N VAL A 120 -2.21 8.63 5.77
CA VAL A 120 -1.67 9.89 6.28
C VAL A 120 -2.27 11.08 5.54
N SER A 121 -2.73 12.04 6.33
CA SER A 121 -3.12 13.38 5.90
C SER A 121 -2.09 14.37 6.43
N GLY A 122 -1.21 14.87 5.55
CA GLY A 122 -0.11 15.76 5.88
C GLY A 122 1.28 15.12 5.75
N PRO A 123 2.34 15.77 6.24
CA PRO A 123 3.71 15.25 6.16
C PRO A 123 3.90 13.92 6.90
N LEU A 124 4.79 13.06 6.42
CA LEU A 124 5.11 11.77 7.05
C LEU A 124 6.61 11.63 7.30
N LEU A 125 6.96 11.08 8.45
CA LEU A 125 8.27 10.53 8.74
C LEU A 125 8.12 9.18 9.44
N VAL A 126 8.85 8.18 8.96
CA VAL A 126 8.90 6.85 9.55
C VAL A 126 10.34 6.33 9.60
N ARG A 127 10.64 5.52 10.61
CA ARG A 127 11.91 4.82 10.82
C ARG A 127 11.75 3.36 10.49
N ILE A 128 12.67 2.83 9.68
CA ILE A 128 12.59 1.49 9.11
C ILE A 128 14.01 0.92 9.00
N GLY A 129 14.34 -0.08 9.80
CA GLY A 129 15.73 -0.51 9.93
C GLY A 129 16.63 0.69 10.24
N LYS A 130 17.69 0.89 9.45
CA LYS A 130 18.56 2.08 9.55
C LYS A 130 18.22 3.19 8.56
N HIS A 131 16.98 3.24 8.09
CA HIS A 131 16.50 4.27 7.17
C HIS A 131 15.43 5.14 7.80
N VAL A 132 15.40 6.38 7.35
CA VAL A 132 14.25 7.28 7.53
C VAL A 132 13.59 7.42 6.18
N VAL A 133 12.29 7.15 6.12
CA VAL A 133 11.46 7.40 4.94
C VAL A 133 10.48 8.50 5.30
N GLY A 134 10.21 9.39 4.36
CA GLY A 134 9.20 10.42 4.56
C GLY A 134 8.46 10.78 3.28
N GLY A 135 7.42 11.58 3.46
CA GLY A 135 6.58 12.10 2.39
C GLY A 135 6.13 13.51 2.72
N LEU A 136 6.35 14.44 1.81
CA LEU A 136 5.85 15.82 1.92
C LEU A 136 4.71 16.01 0.91
N PRO A 137 3.53 16.47 1.35
CA PRO A 137 2.46 16.74 0.40
C PRO A 137 2.81 17.94 -0.48
N VAL A 138 2.42 17.87 -1.76
CA VAL A 138 2.62 18.92 -2.76
C VAL A 138 1.26 19.24 -3.39
N GLY A 139 0.93 20.52 -3.49
CA GLY A 139 -0.28 20.99 -4.18
C GLY A 139 -1.42 21.40 -3.25
N PRO A 140 -2.44 22.10 -3.78
CA PRO A 140 -3.47 22.78 -2.99
C PRO A 140 -4.49 21.83 -2.36
N ARG A 141 -4.70 20.62 -2.91
CA ARG A 141 -5.60 19.60 -2.35
C ARG A 141 -4.95 18.71 -1.28
N ALA A 142 -3.73 19.04 -0.86
CA ALA A 142 -3.11 18.37 0.28
C ALA A 142 -3.97 18.55 1.53
N SER A 143 -4.49 17.45 2.09
CA SER A 143 -5.22 17.53 3.35
C SER A 143 -4.25 17.58 4.53
N SER A 144 -4.66 18.30 5.57
CA SER A 144 -4.02 18.35 6.90
C SER A 144 -5.06 18.16 8.01
N ARG A 145 -6.19 17.53 7.69
CA ARG A 145 -7.32 17.32 8.62
C ARG A 145 -7.28 15.94 9.26
N VAL A 146 -7.78 15.87 10.50
CA VAL A 146 -8.08 14.58 11.16
C VAL A 146 -9.14 13.88 10.34
N LEU A 147 -8.92 12.62 10.00
CA LEU A 147 -9.89 11.80 9.27
C LEU A 147 -10.15 10.51 10.03
N GLU A 148 -11.42 10.12 10.10
CA GLU A 148 -11.81 8.76 10.48
C GLU A 148 -11.62 7.86 9.27
N VAL A 149 -10.47 7.18 9.18
CA VAL A 149 -10.17 6.25 8.09
C VAL A 149 -10.27 4.84 8.64
N SER A 150 -11.45 4.22 8.51
CA SER A 150 -11.69 2.83 8.93
C SER A 150 -11.00 1.82 7.99
N SER A 151 -10.86 2.19 6.72
CA SER A 151 -10.14 1.49 5.67
C SER A 151 -10.06 2.47 4.49
N CYS A 152 -8.95 2.54 3.76
CA CYS A 152 -8.92 3.31 2.51
C CYS A 152 -9.77 2.57 1.47
N GLY A 153 -11.06 2.89 1.48
CA GLY A 153 -12.13 2.53 0.57
C GLY A 153 -13.16 3.65 0.72
N MET A 154 -13.18 4.52 -0.29
CA MET A 154 -13.87 5.81 -0.29
C MET A 154 -15.39 5.71 -0.07
N SER A 155 -15.89 6.79 0.52
CA SER A 155 -17.24 7.37 0.41
C SER A 155 -18.17 6.78 -0.66
N GLU A 156 -19.42 6.53 -0.27
CA GLU A 156 -20.54 6.40 -1.20
C GLU A 156 -20.50 7.53 -2.25
N PRO A 157 -20.91 7.25 -3.50
CA PRO A 157 -21.01 8.29 -4.52
C PRO A 157 -21.93 9.42 -4.02
N PRO A 158 -21.77 10.67 -4.48
CA PRO A 158 -22.68 11.75 -4.10
C PRO A 158 -24.09 11.36 -4.57
N ARG A 159 -24.94 10.93 -3.63
CA ARG A 159 -26.34 10.65 -3.93
C ARG A 159 -26.99 11.98 -4.26
N GLY A 160 -27.33 12.15 -5.53
CA GLY A 160 -28.18 13.25 -5.98
C GLY A 160 -29.59 13.12 -5.40
N LEU A 161 -30.11 14.29 -4.99
CA LEU A 161 -31.50 14.68 -4.72
C LEU A 161 -32.37 13.88 -3.69
N GLU A 162 -32.91 14.69 -2.77
CA GLU A 162 -34.04 14.56 -1.83
C GLU A 162 -34.99 13.34 -1.95
N SER A 163 -35.33 12.72 -0.82
CA SER A 163 -36.70 12.75 -0.24
C SER A 163 -36.76 12.06 1.13
N VAL A 164 -37.68 12.55 1.95
CA VAL A 164 -37.94 12.30 3.38
C VAL A 164 -38.75 11.01 3.59
N ALA A 165 -38.40 10.19 4.59
CA ALA A 165 -39.31 9.68 5.64
C ALA A 165 -38.79 8.42 6.39
N GLY A 166 -38.91 8.43 7.73
CA GLY A 166 -39.36 7.28 8.52
C GLY A 166 -38.32 6.41 9.26
N LYS A 167 -38.20 6.61 10.59
CA LYS A 167 -37.53 5.73 11.58
C LYS A 167 -38.18 4.33 11.70
N ALA A 168 -37.40 3.30 12.05
CA ALA A 168 -37.46 2.60 13.36
C ALA A 168 -36.40 1.47 13.50
N VAL A 169 -36.11 1.14 14.76
CA VAL A 169 -34.96 0.41 15.35
C VAL A 169 -35.14 -1.11 15.33
N SER A 170 -34.04 -1.89 15.27
CA SER A 170 -33.91 -3.11 16.11
C SER A 170 -32.44 -3.47 16.39
N GLU A 171 -32.19 -3.74 17.67
CA GLU A 171 -30.92 -4.11 18.29
C GLU A 171 -30.56 -5.58 18.09
N GLY A 172 -29.26 -5.92 18.20
CA GLY A 172 -28.83 -7.26 18.59
C GLY A 172 -27.72 -7.89 17.77
N ALA A 173 -26.50 -7.36 17.86
CA ALA A 173 -25.29 -8.16 17.60
C ALA A 173 -24.14 -7.61 18.43
N ALA A 174 -23.50 -8.47 19.22
CA ALA A 174 -22.30 -8.15 19.99
C ALA A 174 -21.20 -7.59 19.06
N PRO A 175 -20.45 -6.55 19.46
CA PRO A 175 -19.44 -5.96 18.59
C PRO A 175 -18.25 -6.92 18.43
N PRO A 176 -17.78 -7.20 17.20
CA PRO A 176 -16.47 -7.79 17.02
C PRO A 176 -15.40 -6.72 17.31
N ALA A 177 -14.28 -7.17 17.88
CA ALA A 177 -13.19 -6.38 18.43
C ALA A 177 -12.66 -5.29 17.48
N ALA A 178 -12.76 -4.04 17.91
CA ALA A 178 -12.20 -2.88 17.23
C ALA A 178 -10.74 -2.65 17.65
N THR A 179 -9.81 -2.79 16.72
CA THR A 179 -8.63 -1.90 16.67
C THR A 179 -8.46 -1.38 15.24
N GLU A 180 -9.56 -0.86 14.70
CA GLU A 180 -9.58 -0.04 13.49
C GLU A 180 -9.57 1.44 13.91
N GLY A 181 -8.78 2.28 13.21
CA GLY A 181 -8.99 3.72 13.23
C GLY A 181 -8.33 4.51 14.37
N ILE A 182 -7.23 4.04 14.99
CA ILE A 182 -6.47 4.92 15.89
C ILE A 182 -5.74 5.98 15.05
N THR A 183 -6.25 7.20 15.10
CA THR A 183 -5.64 8.37 14.47
C THR A 183 -4.78 9.12 15.49
N THR A 184 -3.48 9.20 15.22
CA THR A 184 -2.53 10.00 16.01
C THR A 184 -2.17 11.28 15.25
N SER A 185 -2.03 12.39 15.98
CA SER A 185 -1.67 13.69 15.41
C SER A 185 -0.23 14.03 15.75
N HIS A 186 0.57 14.36 14.74
CA HIS A 186 2.00 14.62 14.87
C HIS A 186 2.33 16.02 14.34
N ARG A 187 3.00 16.82 15.17
CA ARG A 187 3.37 18.20 14.81
C ARG A 187 4.78 18.24 14.24
N PHE A 188 4.92 18.88 13.07
CA PHE A 188 6.18 19.14 12.42
C PHE A 188 6.72 20.53 12.80
N ALA A 189 8.02 20.75 12.62
CA ALA A 189 8.72 21.96 13.09
C ALA A 189 8.15 23.27 12.50
N ARG A 190 7.52 23.20 11.31
CA ARG A 190 6.91 24.36 10.62
C ARG A 190 5.46 24.62 11.05
N GLY A 191 4.96 23.93 12.07
CA GLY A 191 3.57 24.04 12.52
C GLY A 191 2.58 23.19 11.73
N GLU A 192 3.04 22.48 10.70
CA GLU A 192 2.25 21.50 9.97
C GLU A 192 1.83 20.36 10.90
N ILE A 193 0.60 19.88 10.75
CA ILE A 193 0.06 18.75 11.50
C ILE A 193 -0.16 17.61 10.52
N SER A 194 0.31 16.44 10.92
CA SER A 194 0.06 15.18 10.25
C SER A 194 -0.92 14.36 11.06
N HIS A 195 -1.93 13.81 10.39
CA HIS A 195 -2.86 12.86 10.97
C HIS A 195 -2.58 11.49 10.38
N ILE A 196 -2.16 10.57 11.25
CA ILE A 196 -1.73 9.22 10.88
C ILE A 196 -2.76 8.26 11.43
N THR A 197 -3.49 7.59 10.54
CA THR A 197 -4.47 6.58 10.90
C THR A 197 -3.88 5.20 10.64
N SER A 198 -3.77 4.38 11.68
CA SER A 198 -3.40 2.98 11.53
C SER A 198 -4.57 2.20 10.93
N VAL A 199 -4.32 1.51 9.83
CA VAL A 199 -5.29 0.65 9.15
C VAL A 199 -4.79 -0.79 9.15
N ARG A 200 -5.64 -1.74 8.73
CA ARG A 200 -5.27 -3.15 8.70
C ARG A 200 -4.05 -3.40 7.80
N PRO A 201 -3.16 -4.32 8.20
CA PRO A 201 -2.03 -4.72 7.38
C PRO A 201 -2.50 -5.44 6.12
N VAL A 202 -1.60 -5.49 5.14
CA VAL A 202 -1.79 -6.28 3.91
C VAL A 202 -2.17 -7.72 4.26
N SER A 203 -3.19 -8.24 3.59
CA SER A 203 -3.86 -9.50 3.90
C SER A 203 -3.04 -10.74 3.53
N HIS A 204 -3.05 -11.75 4.40
CA HIS A 204 -2.46 -13.07 4.13
C HIS A 204 -3.50 -13.96 3.46
N ILE A 205 -3.22 -14.41 2.23
CA ILE A 205 -4.14 -15.28 1.48
C ILE A 205 -4.48 -16.55 2.27
N GLU A 206 -3.50 -17.17 2.94
CA GLU A 206 -3.69 -18.38 3.75
C GLU A 206 -4.75 -18.25 4.85
N GLU A 207 -4.92 -17.05 5.40
CA GLU A 207 -5.87 -16.79 6.49
C GLU A 207 -7.29 -16.53 5.97
N MET A 208 -7.44 -16.35 4.64
CA MET A 208 -8.67 -15.87 4.01
C MET A 208 -9.40 -16.89 3.15
N VAL A 209 -8.73 -17.97 2.76
CA VAL A 209 -9.28 -18.92 1.79
C VAL A 209 -10.53 -19.58 2.35
N ALA A 210 -11.66 -19.30 1.72
CA ALA A 210 -12.89 -20.03 2.00
C ALA A 210 -12.92 -21.33 1.19
N PRO A 211 -13.43 -22.44 1.77
CA PRO A 211 -13.54 -23.71 1.05
C PRO A 211 -14.62 -23.73 -0.05
N ARG A 212 -15.47 -22.69 -0.16
CA ARG A 212 -16.55 -22.58 -1.16
C ARG A 212 -16.90 -21.14 -1.50
N ALA A 213 -17.40 -20.95 -2.73
CA ALA A 213 -17.85 -19.69 -3.28
C ALA A 213 -18.98 -19.10 -2.43
N LYS A 214 -18.78 -17.86 -1.98
CA LYS A 214 -19.77 -17.08 -1.24
C LYS A 214 -19.95 -15.72 -1.92
N SER A 215 -21.14 -15.15 -1.77
CA SER A 215 -21.35 -13.73 -2.11
C SER A 215 -20.34 -12.86 -1.36
N GLY A 216 -19.84 -11.81 -2.03
CA GLY A 216 -18.80 -10.94 -1.48
C GLY A 216 -17.38 -11.52 -1.56
N TYR A 217 -17.15 -12.58 -2.33
CA TYR A 217 -15.82 -13.10 -2.63
C TYR A 217 -15.44 -12.82 -4.09
N VAL A 218 -14.14 -12.85 -4.37
CA VAL A 218 -13.55 -12.80 -5.71
C VAL A 218 -12.70 -14.05 -5.91
N ARG A 219 -12.72 -14.57 -7.14
CA ARG A 219 -11.92 -15.73 -7.50
C ARG A 219 -10.68 -15.30 -8.28
N LEU A 220 -9.55 -15.85 -7.89
CA LEU A 220 -8.26 -15.71 -8.57
C LEU A 220 -7.79 -17.10 -8.99
N THR A 221 -7.38 -17.26 -10.24
CA THR A 221 -6.71 -18.47 -10.73
C THR A 221 -5.29 -18.15 -11.13
N LEU A 222 -4.34 -18.99 -10.69
CA LEU A 222 -2.99 -19.03 -11.24
C LEU A 222 -2.87 -20.26 -12.13
N GLN A 223 -2.32 -20.07 -13.34
CA GLN A 223 -2.16 -21.11 -14.33
C GLN A 223 -0.75 -21.07 -14.93
N SER A 224 -0.06 -22.21 -14.89
CA SER A 224 1.14 -22.48 -15.67
C SER A 224 0.81 -23.43 -16.83
N SER A 225 1.81 -23.83 -17.61
CA SER A 225 1.63 -24.80 -18.72
C SER A 225 1.12 -26.16 -18.24
N GLU A 226 1.43 -26.57 -17.00
CA GLU A 226 1.16 -27.91 -16.49
C GLU A 226 0.13 -27.95 -15.36
N ARG A 227 -0.09 -26.82 -14.67
CA ARG A 227 -0.86 -26.77 -13.42
C ARG A 227 -1.76 -25.56 -13.38
N SER A 228 -2.87 -25.68 -12.66
CA SER A 228 -3.78 -24.59 -12.35
C SER A 228 -4.26 -24.73 -10.91
N ALA A 229 -4.34 -23.61 -10.20
CA ALA A 229 -4.89 -23.53 -8.85
C ALA A 229 -5.70 -22.25 -8.73
N ALA A 230 -6.78 -22.30 -7.95
CA ALA A 230 -7.64 -21.16 -7.73
C ALA A 230 -7.92 -20.97 -6.24
N VAL A 231 -8.09 -19.71 -5.85
CA VAL A 231 -8.52 -19.31 -4.51
C VAL A 231 -9.68 -18.35 -4.61
N GLU A 232 -10.46 -18.32 -3.54
CA GLU A 232 -11.52 -17.35 -3.34
C GLU A 232 -11.17 -16.50 -2.13
N LEU A 233 -11.18 -15.18 -2.33
CA LEU A 233 -10.81 -14.19 -1.32
C LEU A 233 -12.01 -13.29 -1.03
N PRO A 234 -12.22 -12.88 0.24
CA PRO A 234 -13.19 -11.85 0.56
C PRO A 234 -12.88 -10.57 -0.22
N GLN A 235 -13.89 -9.93 -0.80
CA GLN A 235 -13.72 -8.66 -1.51
C GLN A 235 -13.12 -7.56 -0.63
N GLN A 236 -13.42 -7.57 0.67
CA GLN A 236 -12.89 -6.61 1.62
C GLN A 236 -11.37 -6.75 1.83
N ALA A 237 -10.79 -7.92 1.53
CA ALA A 237 -9.33 -8.12 1.59
C ALA A 237 -8.56 -7.17 0.67
N LEU A 238 -9.20 -6.74 -0.42
CA LEU A 238 -8.61 -5.83 -1.40
C LEU A 238 -8.42 -4.43 -0.82
N ASP A 239 -9.26 -4.04 0.16
CA ASP A 239 -9.15 -2.75 0.83
C ASP A 239 -7.86 -2.68 1.66
N ASP A 240 -7.44 -3.81 2.23
CA ASP A 240 -6.19 -3.98 2.98
C ASP A 240 -4.99 -4.22 2.05
N GLY A 241 -5.26 -4.84 0.90
CA GLY A 241 -4.29 -5.23 -0.11
C GLY A 241 -3.98 -6.73 -0.03
N VAL A 242 -3.84 -7.39 -1.19
CA VAL A 242 -3.53 -8.82 -1.31
C VAL A 242 -2.23 -9.00 -2.09
N LEU A 243 -1.25 -9.65 -1.48
CA LEU A 243 0.03 -9.95 -2.13
C LEU A 243 -0.01 -11.25 -2.90
N LEU A 244 0.74 -11.28 -4.00
CA LEU A 244 1.03 -12.48 -4.76
C LEU A 244 2.53 -12.56 -5.04
N GLY A 245 3.08 -13.74 -4.85
CA GLY A 245 4.50 -14.00 -5.06
C GLY A 245 4.90 -15.34 -4.46
N ARG A 246 6.14 -15.77 -4.70
CA ARG A 246 6.60 -17.10 -4.25
C ARG A 246 7.00 -17.20 -2.79
N ALA A 247 6.99 -16.11 -2.03
CA ALA A 247 7.27 -16.17 -0.59
C ALA A 247 6.08 -16.78 0.15
N ASP A 248 6.36 -17.39 1.30
CA ASP A 248 5.34 -18.10 2.05
C ASP A 248 4.19 -17.18 2.47
N ASN A 249 4.49 -16.00 2.99
CA ASN A 249 3.46 -15.04 3.38
C ASN A 249 2.50 -14.57 2.24
N CYS A 250 2.86 -14.77 0.97
CA CYS A 250 2.09 -14.25 -0.17
C CYS A 250 1.01 -15.20 -0.72
N LEU A 251 1.02 -16.50 -0.41
CA LEU A 251 0.13 -17.48 -1.07
C LEU A 251 -0.21 -18.66 -0.18
N ASP A 252 -1.33 -19.31 -0.48
CA ASP A 252 -1.65 -20.62 0.09
C ASP A 252 -0.84 -21.77 -0.52
N ARG A 253 -0.91 -22.94 0.13
CA ARG A 253 -0.24 -24.16 -0.34
C ARG A 253 -0.65 -24.57 -1.75
N GLY A 254 -1.90 -24.33 -2.17
CA GLY A 254 -2.41 -24.68 -3.49
C GLY A 254 -1.80 -23.81 -4.59
N LEU A 255 -1.84 -22.48 -4.42
CA LEU A 255 -1.26 -21.52 -5.36
C LEU A 255 0.27 -21.69 -5.46
N ARG A 256 0.95 -21.96 -4.35
CA ARG A 256 2.40 -22.24 -4.36
C ARG A 256 2.77 -23.40 -5.27
N ALA A 257 1.90 -24.40 -5.41
CA ALA A 257 2.17 -25.58 -6.24
C ALA A 257 2.22 -25.29 -7.75
N VAL A 258 1.74 -24.11 -8.19
CA VAL A 258 1.74 -23.65 -9.59
C VAL A 258 2.94 -22.75 -9.90
N LEU A 259 3.64 -22.25 -8.89
CA LEU A 259 4.71 -21.27 -9.07
C LEU A 259 6.04 -21.87 -9.52
N SER A 260 6.85 -21.02 -10.16
CA SER A 260 8.25 -21.28 -10.50
C SER A 260 9.20 -20.29 -9.83
N THR A 261 10.51 -20.54 -9.96
CA THR A 261 11.57 -19.63 -9.47
C THR A 261 11.63 -18.31 -10.23
N HIS A 262 11.01 -18.21 -11.41
CA HIS A 262 10.91 -16.99 -12.21
C HIS A 262 9.92 -15.97 -11.63
N ILE A 263 9.10 -16.38 -10.67
CA ILE A 263 8.19 -15.48 -9.95
C ILE A 263 8.93 -14.86 -8.77
N SER A 264 8.86 -13.54 -8.64
CA SER A 264 9.45 -12.84 -7.50
C SER A 264 8.78 -13.26 -6.19
N ARG A 265 9.55 -13.25 -5.09
CA ARG A 265 9.05 -13.55 -3.73
C ARG A 265 7.83 -12.72 -3.37
N THR A 266 7.87 -11.45 -3.73
CA THR A 266 6.79 -10.49 -3.66
C THR A 266 6.70 -9.90 -5.06
N HIS A 267 5.63 -10.19 -5.81
CA HIS A 267 5.54 -9.93 -7.25
C HIS A 267 4.46 -8.90 -7.60
N LEU A 268 3.24 -9.10 -7.10
CA LEU A 268 2.08 -8.28 -7.42
C LEU A 268 1.33 -7.93 -6.13
N LEU A 269 0.78 -6.71 -6.06
CA LEU A 269 -0.20 -6.30 -5.06
C LEU A 269 -1.53 -6.03 -5.77
N LEU A 270 -2.60 -6.65 -5.30
CA LEU A 270 -3.97 -6.28 -5.64
C LEU A 270 -4.48 -5.35 -4.56
N LEU A 271 -4.92 -4.15 -4.92
CA LEU A 271 -5.33 -3.11 -3.98
C LEU A 271 -6.58 -2.42 -4.49
N ARG A 272 -7.59 -2.27 -3.63
CA ARG A 272 -8.73 -1.40 -3.90
C ARG A 272 -8.43 0.02 -3.42
N ASP A 273 -8.73 1.00 -4.28
CA ASP A 273 -8.79 2.41 -3.91
C ASP A 273 -10.13 2.97 -4.41
N GLY A 274 -11.03 3.27 -3.47
CA GLY A 274 -12.42 3.60 -3.78
C GLY A 274 -13.13 2.46 -4.51
N ALA A 275 -13.65 2.72 -5.70
CA ALA A 275 -14.35 1.72 -6.52
C ALA A 275 -13.40 0.93 -7.43
N GLU A 276 -12.15 1.38 -7.59
CA GLU A 276 -11.20 0.79 -8.53
C GLU A 276 -10.33 -0.25 -7.85
N ILE A 277 -10.10 -1.38 -8.53
CA ILE A 277 -9.14 -2.40 -8.10
C ILE A 277 -7.94 -2.30 -9.02
N MET A 278 -6.76 -2.19 -8.44
CA MET A 278 -5.50 -2.05 -9.14
C MET A 278 -4.61 -3.27 -8.88
N ALA A 279 -4.02 -3.81 -9.95
CA ALA A 279 -2.92 -4.75 -9.87
C ALA A 279 -1.60 -3.99 -10.08
N LEU A 280 -0.72 -4.02 -9.08
CA LEU A 280 0.54 -3.28 -9.04
C LEU A 280 1.73 -4.25 -9.07
N ASP A 281 2.57 -4.16 -10.09
CA ASP A 281 3.84 -4.90 -10.14
C ASP A 281 4.79 -4.38 -9.04
N LEU A 282 5.30 -5.21 -8.17
CA LEU A 282 6.12 -4.75 -7.04
C LEU A 282 7.60 -4.67 -7.42
N CYS A 283 7.90 -4.09 -8.58
CA CYS A 283 9.23 -4.03 -9.19
C CYS A 283 9.81 -5.43 -9.45
N SER A 284 8.98 -6.36 -9.94
CA SER A 284 9.36 -7.78 -10.07
C SER A 284 10.55 -8.00 -11.02
N THR A 285 11.27 -9.11 -10.86
CA THR A 285 12.48 -9.41 -11.67
C THR A 285 12.14 -9.70 -13.13
N ASN A 286 10.99 -10.29 -13.43
CA ASN A 286 10.62 -10.63 -14.80
C ASN A 286 9.45 -9.78 -15.33
N GLY A 287 8.89 -8.89 -14.49
CA GLY A 287 7.80 -8.00 -14.84
C GLY A 287 6.44 -8.68 -14.83
N THR A 288 5.42 -7.84 -14.88
CA THR A 288 4.03 -8.20 -15.13
C THR A 288 3.63 -7.73 -16.54
N ARG A 289 2.80 -8.49 -17.24
CA ARG A 289 2.31 -8.14 -18.58
C ARG A 289 0.79 -8.21 -18.67
N PHE A 290 0.22 -7.26 -19.40
CA PHE A 290 -1.18 -7.25 -19.81
C PHE A 290 -1.23 -7.21 -21.34
N ALA A 291 -1.97 -8.12 -21.96
CA ALA A 291 -2.01 -8.29 -23.43
C ALA A 291 -0.60 -8.36 -24.07
N GLY A 292 0.33 -9.07 -23.42
CA GLY A 292 1.73 -9.22 -23.86
C GLY A 292 2.65 -8.02 -23.57
N GLN A 293 2.09 -6.85 -23.27
CA GLN A 293 2.86 -5.63 -22.97
C GLN A 293 3.25 -5.57 -21.50
N LYS A 294 4.49 -5.18 -21.22
CA LYS A 294 4.96 -5.02 -19.84
C LYS A 294 4.26 -3.82 -19.20
N VAL A 295 3.66 -4.04 -18.03
CA VAL A 295 2.93 -3.02 -17.28
C VAL A 295 3.49 -2.90 -15.86
N ARG A 296 3.49 -1.68 -15.32
CA ARG A 296 3.74 -1.44 -13.90
C ARG A 296 2.44 -1.56 -13.08
N ARG A 297 1.31 -1.24 -13.70
CA ARG A 297 0.01 -1.37 -13.08
C ARG A 297 -1.06 -1.57 -14.14
N VAL A 298 -2.20 -2.08 -13.71
CA VAL A 298 -3.40 -2.21 -14.54
C VAL A 298 -4.63 -2.17 -13.64
N MET A 299 -5.65 -1.47 -14.09
CA MET A 299 -6.97 -1.51 -13.45
C MET A 299 -7.62 -2.85 -13.78
N VAL A 300 -8.14 -3.52 -12.76
CA VAL A 300 -8.86 -4.79 -12.91
C VAL A 300 -10.31 -4.46 -13.27
N PRO A 301 -10.75 -4.76 -14.51
CA PRO A 301 -12.09 -4.39 -14.92
C PRO A 301 -13.11 -5.43 -14.43
N ALA A 302 -14.38 -5.04 -14.38
CA ALA A 302 -15.45 -5.86 -13.81
C ALA A 302 -15.66 -7.18 -14.56
N GLU A 303 -15.42 -7.19 -15.87
CA GLU A 303 -15.53 -8.33 -16.77
C GLU A 303 -14.42 -9.38 -16.61
N GLY A 304 -13.36 -9.09 -15.86
CA GLY A 304 -12.24 -9.99 -15.65
C GLY A 304 -10.91 -9.51 -16.23
N LEU A 305 -9.82 -10.10 -15.77
CA LEU A 305 -8.46 -9.72 -16.17
C LEU A 305 -7.58 -10.96 -16.33
N ALA A 306 -6.72 -10.96 -17.35
CA ALA A 306 -5.63 -11.91 -17.46
C ALA A 306 -4.28 -11.19 -17.50
N LEU A 307 -3.38 -11.55 -16.58
CA LEU A 307 -2.02 -11.03 -16.51
C LEU A 307 -1.00 -12.15 -16.64
N THR A 308 0.11 -11.89 -17.32
CA THR A 308 1.28 -12.78 -17.27
C THR A 308 2.25 -12.24 -16.23
N LEU A 309 2.53 -13.03 -15.19
CA LEU A 309 3.52 -12.76 -14.17
C LEU A 309 4.82 -13.48 -14.54
N GLY A 310 5.89 -12.72 -14.73
CA GLY A 310 7.15 -13.27 -15.23
C GLY A 310 7.01 -13.83 -16.66
N PRO A 311 7.72 -14.91 -16.99
CA PRO A 311 7.71 -15.45 -18.35
C PRO A 311 6.50 -16.35 -18.65
N GLU A 312 6.02 -17.11 -17.66
CA GLU A 312 5.11 -18.25 -17.94
C GLU A 312 3.82 -18.31 -17.11
N LEU A 313 3.66 -17.54 -16.03
CA LEU A 313 2.52 -17.72 -15.13
C LEU A 313 1.39 -16.77 -15.51
N THR A 314 0.20 -17.30 -15.78
CA THR A 314 -1.00 -16.50 -16.02
C THR A 314 -1.81 -16.38 -14.73
N LEU A 315 -2.08 -15.15 -14.30
CA LEU A 315 -3.10 -14.82 -13.32
C LEU A 315 -4.40 -14.48 -14.05
N ILE A 316 -5.50 -15.09 -13.63
CA ILE A 316 -6.85 -14.84 -14.14
C ILE A 316 -7.71 -14.34 -12.98
N TRP A 317 -8.20 -13.11 -13.10
CA TRP A 317 -9.25 -12.54 -12.28
C TRP A 317 -10.59 -12.87 -12.91
N HIS A 318 -11.47 -13.53 -12.15
CA HIS A 318 -12.80 -13.88 -12.64
C HIS A 318 -13.80 -12.76 -12.31
N PRO A 319 -14.69 -12.41 -13.26
CA PRO A 319 -15.77 -11.45 -12.99
C PRO A 319 -16.64 -11.94 -11.83
N GLN A 320 -17.22 -10.99 -11.09
CA GLN A 320 -18.21 -11.32 -10.08
C GLN A 320 -19.50 -11.75 -10.79
N THR A 321 -19.93 -12.98 -10.55
CA THR A 321 -21.27 -13.47 -10.95
C THR A 321 -22.31 -13.07 -9.93
#